data_AF-A0A1V5M0P0-F1
#
_entry.id   AF-A0A1V5M0P0-F1
#
_cell.length_a   1.000
_cell.length_b   1.000
_cell.length_c   1.000
_cell.angle_alpha   90.00
_cell.angle_beta   90.00
_cell.angle_gamma   90.00
#
_symmetry.space_group_name_H-M   'P 1'
#
loop_
_entity.id
_entity.type
_entity.pdbx_description
1 polymer ?
#
loop_
_entity_poly.entity_id
_entity_poly.type
_entity_poly.pdbx_seq_one_letter_code
_entity_poly.pdbx_strand_id
1 'polypeptide(L)'
;MTGKYTRENRHKASPDRGEWITSQLAKEKTFEVIDAVTAVAKEMQTTPAKVAIAWLQAQPGVTAPIIGARTKEQLLDNIQLDIKLGAEQIKLLSDASKPKLNFPFDFLKGAGTFMAAETKINGEAYGESLLAPKSDADRFV
;
A
#
# COMPACT_ATOMS: atom_id res chain seq x y z
N MET A 1 -7.11 17.15 1.31
CA MET A 1 -8.22 16.35 0.71
C MET A 1 -9.42 16.37 1.66
N THR A 2 -10.65 16.55 1.18
CA THR A 2 -11.82 16.99 1.99
C THR A 2 -12.78 15.89 2.48
N GLY A 3 -12.42 14.60 2.43
CA GLY A 3 -13.32 13.53 2.89
C GLY A 3 -14.58 13.34 2.02
N LYS A 4 -14.51 13.72 0.73
CA LYS A 4 -15.64 13.68 -0.22
C LYS A 4 -16.28 12.30 -0.37
N TYR A 5 -15.57 11.21 -0.09
CA TYR A 5 -16.05 9.85 -0.26
C TYR A 5 -16.19 9.16 1.11
N THR A 6 -17.39 8.69 1.41
CA THR A 6 -17.80 7.94 2.60
C THR A 6 -18.79 6.86 2.15
N ARG A 7 -19.10 5.89 3.02
CA ARG A 7 -20.10 4.86 2.72
C ARG A 7 -21.46 5.44 2.37
N GLU A 8 -21.87 6.46 3.12
CA GLU A 8 -23.16 7.15 2.96
C GLU A 8 -23.28 7.87 1.62
N ASN A 9 -22.17 8.31 1.04
CA ASN A 9 -22.16 9.05 -0.21
C ASN A 9 -21.48 8.28 -1.37
N ARG A 10 -21.32 6.96 -1.26
CA ARG A 10 -20.68 6.09 -2.26
C ARG A 10 -21.20 6.27 -3.70
N HIS A 11 -22.47 6.63 -3.85
CA HIS A 11 -23.13 6.83 -5.15
C HIS A 11 -22.97 8.26 -5.70
N LYS A 12 -22.42 9.19 -4.92
CA LYS A 12 -22.12 10.57 -5.35
C LYS A 12 -20.70 10.70 -5.92
N ALA A 13 -20.16 9.60 -6.46
CA ALA A 13 -18.88 9.62 -7.13
C ALA A 13 -18.90 10.67 -8.24
N SER A 14 -17.93 11.58 -8.21
CA SER A 14 -17.84 12.70 -9.13
C SER A 14 -17.63 12.17 -10.56
N PRO A 15 -18.52 12.46 -11.54
CA PRO A 15 -18.43 11.93 -12.90
C PRO A 15 -17.12 12.30 -13.61
N ASP A 16 -16.52 13.43 -13.24
CA ASP A 16 -15.24 13.95 -13.75
C ASP A 16 -14.01 13.13 -13.32
N ARG A 17 -14.16 12.16 -12.42
CA ARG A 17 -13.05 11.38 -11.87
C ARG A 17 -12.83 10.03 -12.58
N GLY A 18 -13.65 9.73 -13.58
CA GLY A 18 -13.51 8.58 -14.47
C GLY A 18 -13.90 7.23 -13.84
N GLU A 19 -13.99 6.22 -14.69
CA GLU A 19 -14.42 4.85 -14.34
C GLU A 19 -13.53 4.20 -13.27
N TRP A 20 -12.24 4.52 -13.25
CA TRP A 20 -11.31 3.98 -12.27
C TRP A 20 -11.73 4.31 -10.83
N ILE A 21 -12.08 5.55 -10.52
CA ILE A 21 -12.54 5.93 -9.17
C ILE A 21 -13.83 5.21 -8.82
N THR A 22 -14.79 5.13 -9.75
CA THR A 22 -16.03 4.38 -9.54
C THR A 22 -15.76 2.91 -9.22
N SER A 23 -14.82 2.28 -9.91
CA SER A 23 -14.42 0.89 -9.66
C SER A 23 -13.81 0.69 -8.26
N GLN A 24 -13.06 1.68 -7.75
CA GLN A 24 -12.51 1.63 -6.38
C GLN A 24 -13.61 1.84 -5.35
N LEU A 25 -14.52 2.80 -5.58
CA LEU A 25 -15.65 3.07 -4.69
C LEU A 25 -16.72 1.95 -4.69
N ALA A 26 -16.62 0.96 -5.59
CA ALA A 26 -17.43 -0.25 -5.53
C ALA A 26 -16.87 -1.29 -4.55
N LYS A 27 -15.61 -1.16 -4.13
CA LYS A 27 -14.93 -2.14 -3.26
C LYS A 27 -15.10 -1.77 -1.79
N GLU A 28 -15.53 -2.75 -1.00
CA GLU A 28 -15.64 -2.60 0.45
C GLU A 28 -14.32 -2.20 1.11
N LYS A 29 -13.22 -2.76 0.62
CA LYS A 29 -11.86 -2.46 1.07
C LYS A 29 -11.51 -0.97 1.02
N THR A 30 -12.03 -0.24 0.03
CA THR A 30 -11.81 1.21 -0.10
C THR A 30 -12.42 1.95 1.09
N PHE A 31 -13.60 1.52 1.53
CA PHE A 31 -14.27 2.13 2.67
C PHE A 31 -13.64 1.75 4.00
N GLU A 32 -13.11 0.53 4.16
CA GLU A 32 -12.29 0.18 5.34
C GLU A 32 -11.11 1.15 5.53
N VAL A 33 -10.42 1.50 4.44
CA VAL A 33 -9.32 2.48 4.49
C VAL A 33 -9.84 3.89 4.82
N ILE A 34 -10.92 4.33 4.16
CA ILE A 34 -11.53 5.63 4.42
C ILE A 34 -11.96 5.76 5.89
N ASP A 35 -12.59 4.72 6.44
CA ASP A 35 -13.09 4.69 7.81
C ASP A 35 -11.92 4.75 8.80
N ALA A 36 -10.86 3.97 8.58
CA ALA A 36 -9.66 3.98 9.42
C ALA A 36 -8.98 5.36 9.43
N VAL A 37 -8.76 5.96 8.25
CA VAL A 37 -8.17 7.31 8.14
C VAL A 37 -9.06 8.35 8.81
N THR A 38 -10.37 8.26 8.63
CA THR A 38 -11.33 9.21 9.22
C THR A 38 -11.40 9.08 10.73
N ALA A 39 -11.34 7.86 11.27
CA ALA A 39 -11.32 7.60 12.71
C ALA A 39 -10.07 8.23 13.36
N VAL A 40 -8.88 7.98 12.81
CA VAL A 40 -7.64 8.59 13.31
C VAL A 40 -7.67 10.11 13.16
N ALA A 41 -8.22 10.63 12.06
CA ALA A 41 -8.34 12.08 11.86
C ALA A 41 -9.22 12.74 12.93
N LYS A 42 -10.33 12.09 13.31
CA LYS A 42 -11.22 12.56 14.39
C LYS A 42 -10.51 12.53 15.75
N GLU A 43 -9.82 11.43 16.06
CA GLU A 43 -9.06 11.28 17.31
C GLU A 43 -8.01 12.39 17.46
N MET A 44 -7.29 12.68 16.37
CA MET A 44 -6.23 13.67 16.34
C MET A 44 -6.70 15.11 16.05
N GLN A 45 -8.02 15.32 15.93
CA GLN A 45 -8.63 16.63 15.60
C GLN A 45 -8.00 17.29 14.35
N THR A 46 -7.76 16.49 13.32
CA THR A 46 -7.07 16.91 12.11
C THR A 46 -7.83 16.46 10.86
N THR A 47 -7.27 16.68 9.67
CA THR A 47 -7.91 16.27 8.41
C THR A 47 -7.47 14.86 7.99
N PRO A 48 -8.35 14.07 7.32
CA PRO A 48 -7.97 12.79 6.72
C PRO A 48 -6.74 12.87 5.80
N ALA A 49 -6.53 14.01 5.15
CA ALA A 49 -5.38 14.23 4.29
C ALA A 49 -4.09 14.34 5.07
N LYS A 50 -4.06 15.12 6.16
CA LYS A 50 -2.91 15.21 7.05
C LYS A 50 -2.56 13.83 7.63
N VAL A 51 -3.55 13.04 8.05
CA VAL A 51 -3.33 11.65 8.51
C VAL A 51 -2.68 10.79 7.43
N ALA A 52 -3.23 10.79 6.21
CA ALA A 52 -2.69 9.98 5.12
C ALA A 52 -1.25 10.37 4.74
N ILE A 53 -0.96 11.68 4.73
CA ILE A 53 0.39 12.18 4.44
C ILE A 53 1.35 11.82 5.57
N ALA A 54 0.95 11.99 6.84
CA ALA A 54 1.75 11.61 8.01
C ALA A 54 2.03 10.10 8.04
N TRP A 55 1.05 9.26 7.69
CA TRP A 55 1.25 7.82 7.56
C TRP A 55 2.27 7.47 6.49
N LEU A 56 2.20 8.13 5.33
CA LEU A 56 3.13 7.90 4.24
C LEU A 56 4.56 8.31 4.62
N GLN A 57 4.74 9.44 5.31
CA GLN A 57 6.05 9.87 5.83
C GLN A 57 6.63 8.92 6.87
N ALA A 58 5.78 8.17 7.59
CA ALA A 58 6.23 7.19 8.57
C ALA A 58 6.66 5.85 7.96
N GLN A 59 6.42 5.61 6.66
CA GLN A 59 6.77 4.34 6.02
C GLN A 59 8.27 4.25 5.67
N PRO A 60 8.90 3.08 5.87
CA PRO A 60 10.27 2.86 5.42
C PRO A 60 10.45 3.11 3.92
N GLY A 61 11.52 3.81 3.56
CA GLY A 61 11.87 4.09 2.15
C GLY A 61 11.13 5.28 1.53
N VAL A 62 10.19 5.91 2.23
CA VAL A 62 9.53 7.13 1.75
C VAL A 62 10.35 8.35 2.16
N THR A 63 10.92 9.06 1.19
CA THR A 63 11.63 10.32 1.44
C THR A 63 10.68 11.53 1.43
N ALA A 64 9.77 11.60 0.46
CA ALA A 64 8.82 12.70 0.33
C ALA A 64 7.53 12.25 -0.38
N PRO A 65 6.34 12.49 0.21
CA PRO A 65 5.06 12.34 -0.47
C PRO A 65 4.90 13.30 -1.65
N ILE A 66 4.33 12.82 -2.76
CA ILE A 66 3.86 13.68 -3.86
C ILE A 66 2.44 14.16 -3.52
N ILE A 67 2.24 15.47 -3.47
CA ILE A 67 0.98 16.09 -3.07
C ILE A 67 0.40 16.88 -4.23
N GLY A 68 -0.81 16.51 -4.66
CA GLY A 68 -1.60 17.31 -5.60
C GLY A 68 -2.57 18.23 -4.85
N ALA A 69 -2.60 19.52 -5.21
CA ALA A 69 -3.55 20.50 -4.70
C ALA A 69 -4.11 21.36 -5.84
N ARG A 70 -5.40 21.66 -5.79
CA ARG A 70 -6.07 22.53 -6.80
C ARG A 70 -6.07 24.01 -6.40
N THR A 71 -5.84 24.31 -5.13
CA THR A 71 -5.76 25.68 -4.60
C THR A 71 -4.56 25.82 -3.66
N LYS A 72 -4.12 27.06 -3.45
CA LYS A 72 -3.00 27.38 -2.56
C LYS A 72 -3.32 26.99 -1.12
N GLU A 73 -4.54 27.22 -0.67
CA GLU A 73 -5.00 26.93 0.69
C GLU A 73 -4.93 25.42 0.96
N GLN A 74 -5.34 24.61 -0.02
CA GLN A 74 -5.23 23.15 0.07
C GLN A 74 -3.78 22.68 0.12
N LEU A 75 -2.89 23.32 -0.65
CA LEU A 75 -1.46 23.00 -0.61
C LEU A 75 -0.88 23.32 0.77
N LEU A 76 -1.14 24.53 1.28
CA LEU A 76 -0.66 24.97 2.59
C LEU A 76 -1.17 24.07 3.72
N ASP A 77 -2.45 23.70 3.70
CA ASP A 77 -3.03 22.75 4.67
C ASP A 77 -2.34 21.38 4.61
N ASN A 78 -2.08 20.85 3.41
CA ASN A 78 -1.46 19.54 3.25
C ASN A 78 0.02 19.52 3.69
N ILE A 79 0.78 20.61 3.52
CA ILE A 79 2.22 20.65 3.88
C ILE A 79 2.48 21.02 5.34
N GLN A 80 1.52 21.67 6.00
CA GLN A 80 1.59 21.98 7.44
C GLN A 80 1.25 20.74 8.27
N LEU A 81 2.18 19.77 8.30
CA LEU A 81 2.06 18.58 9.13
C LEU A 81 2.52 18.89 10.56
N ASP A 82 1.53 19.05 11.43
CA ASP A 82 1.65 19.32 12.86
C ASP A 82 1.33 18.09 13.72
N ILE A 83 1.19 16.92 13.08
CA ILE A 83 0.80 15.67 13.73
C ILE A 83 1.89 14.61 13.61
N LYS A 84 1.99 13.75 14.64
CA LYS A 84 2.82 12.54 14.61
C LYS A 84 1.96 11.36 15.04
N LEU A 85 1.88 10.35 14.17
CA LEU A 85 1.08 9.15 14.44
C LEU A 85 1.78 8.27 15.48
N GLY A 86 1.00 7.76 16.43
CA GLY A 86 1.43 6.72 17.37
C GLY A 86 1.49 5.34 16.71
N ALA A 87 2.12 4.37 17.40
CA ALA A 87 2.28 3.01 16.89
C ALA A 87 0.94 2.33 16.56
N GLU A 88 -0.07 2.48 17.42
CA GLU A 88 -1.40 1.90 17.21
C GLU A 88 -2.12 2.50 16.00
N GLN A 89 -2.02 3.82 15.81
CA GLN A 89 -2.60 4.52 14.66
C GLN A 89 -1.90 4.09 13.36
N ILE A 90 -0.57 3.98 13.38
CA ILE A 90 0.21 3.46 12.24
C ILE A 90 -0.23 2.03 11.91
N LYS A 91 -0.34 1.16 12.93
CA LYS A 91 -0.74 -0.24 12.76
C LYS A 91 -2.14 -0.33 12.16
N LEU A 92 -3.11 0.39 12.71
CA LEU A 92 -4.49 0.44 12.21
C LEU A 92 -4.54 0.82 10.73
N LEU A 93 -3.86 1.90 10.36
CA LEU A 93 -3.84 2.40 8.99
C LEU A 93 -3.16 1.39 8.04
N SER A 94 -2.03 0.81 8.46
CA SER A 94 -1.29 -0.19 7.67
C SER A 94 -2.09 -1.48 7.46
N ASP A 95 -2.80 -1.96 8.49
CA ASP A 95 -3.64 -3.16 8.39
C ASP A 95 -4.84 -2.91 7.47
N ALA A 96 -5.48 -1.74 7.62
CA ALA A 96 -6.59 -1.33 6.76
C ALA A 96 -6.14 -1.18 5.29
N SER A 97 -4.95 -0.65 5.03
CA SER A 97 -4.47 -0.37 3.67
C SER A 97 -3.64 -1.49 3.03
N LYS A 98 -3.43 -2.62 3.72
CA LYS A 98 -2.55 -3.70 3.22
C LYS A 98 -3.02 -4.21 1.85
N PRO A 99 -2.20 -4.12 0.79
CA PRO A 99 -2.61 -4.57 -0.54
C PRO A 99 -2.63 -6.09 -0.61
N LYS A 100 -3.58 -6.62 -1.39
CA LYS A 100 -3.49 -8.00 -1.88
C LYS A 100 -2.52 -8.02 -3.05
N LEU A 101 -1.38 -8.67 -2.84
CA LEU A 101 -0.39 -8.87 -3.89
C LEU A 101 -0.89 -9.97 -4.82
N ASN A 102 -0.84 -9.71 -6.12
CA ASN A 102 -1.18 -10.70 -7.14
C ASN A 102 0.08 -11.42 -7.62
N PHE A 103 -0.09 -12.37 -8.53
CA PHE A 103 1.02 -12.96 -9.27
C PHE A 103 1.95 -11.87 -9.83
N PRO A 104 3.29 -12.00 -9.73
CA PRO A 104 4.02 -13.19 -9.28
C PRO A 104 4.45 -13.20 -7.80
N PHE A 105 3.94 -12.34 -6.93
CA PHE A 105 4.49 -12.18 -5.57
C PHE A 105 4.56 -13.48 -4.75
N ASP A 106 3.48 -14.26 -4.72
CA ASP A 106 3.47 -15.52 -3.97
C ASP A 106 4.32 -16.61 -4.65
N PHE A 107 4.39 -16.60 -5.98
CA PHE A 107 5.29 -17.47 -6.74
C PHE A 107 6.76 -17.16 -6.43
N LEU A 108 7.14 -15.88 -6.41
CA LEU A 108 8.53 -15.45 -6.19
C LEU A 108 9.07 -15.85 -4.82
N LYS A 109 8.23 -15.95 -3.77
CA LYS A 109 8.64 -16.45 -2.45
C LYS A 109 9.22 -17.86 -2.50
N GLY A 110 8.74 -18.71 -3.39
CA GLY A 110 9.24 -20.07 -3.59
C GLY A 110 10.17 -20.23 -4.79
N ALA A 111 10.32 -19.18 -5.61
CA ALA A 111 10.95 -19.30 -6.90
C ALA A 111 12.46 -19.50 -6.84
N GLY A 112 13.10 -19.01 -5.80
CA GLY A 112 14.53 -19.23 -5.58
C GLY A 112 14.89 -20.72 -5.53
N THR A 113 14.02 -21.58 -4.98
CA THR A 113 14.26 -23.03 -4.86
C THR A 113 14.37 -23.76 -6.20
N PHE A 114 13.92 -23.20 -7.31
CA PHE A 114 14.08 -23.83 -8.63
C PHE A 114 14.84 -22.97 -9.65
N MET A 115 14.89 -21.65 -9.45
CA MET A 115 15.56 -20.74 -10.40
C MET A 115 16.96 -20.31 -9.96
N ALA A 116 17.29 -20.34 -8.66
CA ALA A 116 18.53 -19.74 -8.17
C ALA A 116 19.73 -20.69 -8.11
N ALA A 117 19.58 -21.99 -8.47
CA ALA A 117 20.66 -22.97 -8.61
C ALA A 117 21.79 -22.81 -7.57
N GLU A 118 21.47 -23.01 -6.29
CA GLU A 118 22.39 -22.90 -5.14
C GLU A 118 23.04 -21.51 -4.91
N THR A 119 22.65 -20.50 -5.70
CA THR A 119 23.18 -19.15 -5.61
C THR A 119 22.56 -18.41 -4.42
N LYS A 120 23.37 -17.57 -3.78
CA LYS A 120 22.90 -16.62 -2.76
C LYS A 120 22.45 -15.31 -3.41
N ILE A 121 21.22 -14.89 -3.17
CA ILE A 121 20.71 -13.59 -3.61
C ILE A 121 20.44 -12.75 -2.36
N ASN A 122 21.07 -11.57 -2.27
CA ASN A 122 20.91 -10.65 -1.13
C ASN A 122 21.15 -11.30 0.25
N GLY A 123 22.05 -12.28 0.32
CA GLY A 123 22.36 -13.01 1.55
C GLY A 123 21.43 -14.19 1.87
N GLU A 124 20.32 -14.33 1.14
CA GLU A 124 19.44 -15.50 1.22
C GLU A 124 19.99 -16.61 0.32
N ALA A 125 20.24 -17.79 0.90
CA ALA A 125 20.70 -18.96 0.17
C ALA A 125 19.49 -19.81 -0.21
N TYR A 126 19.37 -20.11 -1.50
CA TYR A 126 18.40 -21.08 -1.97
C TYR A 126 19.10 -22.42 -2.13
N GLY A 127 18.49 -23.50 -1.62
CA GLY A 127 19.08 -24.84 -1.63
C GLY A 127 19.22 -25.41 -3.05
N GLU A 128 19.66 -26.67 -3.13
CA GLU A 128 19.69 -27.44 -4.37
C GLU A 128 18.35 -27.35 -5.10
N SER A 129 18.43 -27.06 -6.41
CA SER A 129 17.22 -26.95 -7.22
C SER A 129 16.54 -28.31 -7.32
N LEU A 130 15.25 -28.37 -7.01
CA LEU A 130 14.44 -29.60 -7.15
C LEU A 130 14.38 -30.11 -8.60
N LEU A 131 14.65 -29.22 -9.56
CA LEU A 131 14.66 -29.52 -10.99
C LEU A 131 16.07 -29.74 -11.53
N ALA A 132 17.12 -29.56 -10.71
CA ALA A 132 18.48 -29.83 -11.16
C ALA A 132 18.69 -31.34 -11.34
N PRO A 133 19.35 -31.76 -12.43
CA PRO A 133 19.77 -33.14 -12.60
C PRO A 133 20.73 -33.51 -11.46
N LYS A 134 20.47 -34.65 -10.81
CA LYS A 134 21.23 -35.12 -9.65
C LYS A 134 22.55 -35.81 -10.04
N SER A 135 22.67 -36.16 -11.31
CA SER A 135 23.85 -36.79 -11.88
C SER A 135 24.02 -36.39 -13.35
N ASP A 136 25.22 -36.62 -13.89
CA ASP A 136 25.52 -36.35 -15.31
C ASP A 136 24.68 -37.25 -16.25
N ALA A 137 24.23 -38.42 -15.78
CA ALA A 137 23.33 -39.29 -16.50
C ALA A 137 21.91 -38.68 -16.67
N ASP A 138 21.47 -37.85 -15.72
CA ASP A 138 20.16 -37.21 -15.74
C ASP A 138 20.10 -35.96 -16.66
N ARG A 139 21.24 -35.52 -17.22
CA ARG A 139 21.34 -34.31 -18.05
C ARG A 139 20.95 -34.50 -19.51
N PHE A 140 21.03 -35.73 -20.03
CA PHE A 140 20.96 -36.02 -21.46
C PHE A 140 19.74 -36.87 -21.85
N VAL A 141 18.72 -36.92 -20.99
CA VAL A 141 17.45 -37.65 -21.23
C VAL A 141 16.35 -36.71 -21.69
#